data_AF-A0A921MVU6-F1
#
_entry.id   AF-A0A921MVU6-F1
#
_cell.length_a   1.000
_cell.length_b   1.000
_cell.length_c   1.000
_cell.angle_alpha   90.00
_cell.angle_beta   90.00
_cell.angle_gamma   90.00
#
_symmetry.space_group_name_H-M   'P 1'
#
loop_
_entity.id
_entity.type
_entity.pdbx_description
1 polymer ?
#
loop_
_entity_poly.entity_id
_entity_poly.type
_entity_poly.pdbx_seq_one_letter_code
_entity_poly.pdbx_strand_id
1 'polypeptide(L)'
;QQKTDSDGGEVSPEQLWDAFTDEYLPATEESQRWGRFSITSIHQESTGEGADRITVTLVVDGEEHVVTGIGNGPLDGFVKALAERKIDVRILDYAEHALTEGDDSLAASYIECEIGDRIFWGVGIDGSITRASLAAIISALNREQRARA
;
A
#
# COMPACT_ATOMS: atom_id res chain seq x y z
N GLN A 1 -18.17 7.73 2.64
CA GLN A 1 -19.36 8.56 2.96
C GLN A 1 -19.79 8.43 4.43
N GLN A 2 -18.90 8.07 5.37
CA GLN A 2 -19.28 7.83 6.78
C GLN A 2 -18.90 8.95 7.77
N LYS A 3 -18.26 10.04 7.31
CA LYS A 3 -17.70 11.07 8.21
C LYS A 3 -18.30 12.48 8.04
N THR A 4 -19.43 12.62 7.34
CA THR A 4 -20.05 13.94 7.06
C THR A 4 -21.46 14.10 7.62
N ASP A 5 -22.00 13.12 8.35
CA ASP A 5 -23.45 13.11 8.65
C ASP A 5 -23.82 13.29 10.13
N SER A 6 -23.03 14.04 10.90
CA SER A 6 -23.45 14.39 12.28
C SER A 6 -23.30 15.84 12.69
N ASP A 7 -22.59 16.71 11.95
CA ASP A 7 -22.57 18.15 12.23
C ASP A 7 -22.39 18.91 10.92
N GLY A 8 -23.36 19.77 10.56
CA GLY A 8 -23.39 20.55 9.33
C GLY A 8 -22.35 21.67 9.24
N GLY A 9 -21.09 21.38 9.58
CA GLY A 9 -19.94 22.26 9.42
C GLY A 9 -19.08 21.87 8.22
N GLU A 10 -18.44 22.85 7.59
CA GLU A 10 -17.43 22.61 6.55
C GLU A 10 -16.23 21.86 7.16
N VAL A 11 -15.78 20.79 6.49
CA VAL A 11 -14.56 20.07 6.89
C VAL A 11 -13.37 20.89 6.43
N SER A 12 -12.50 21.28 7.36
CA SER A 12 -11.30 22.05 7.01
C SER A 12 -10.31 21.20 6.18
N PRO A 13 -9.41 21.82 5.39
CA PRO A 13 -8.36 21.10 4.67
C PRO A 13 -7.51 20.21 5.58
N GLU A 14 -7.22 20.66 6.79
CA GLU A 14 -6.48 19.90 7.80
C GLU A 14 -7.26 18.67 8.25
N GLN A 15 -8.55 18.84 8.56
CA GLN A 15 -9.43 17.72 8.94
C GLN A 15 -9.61 16.70 7.80
N LEU A 16 -9.66 17.17 6.55
CA LEU A 16 -9.69 16.29 5.38
C LEU A 16 -8.39 15.50 5.24
N TRP A 17 -7.25 16.16 5.44
CA TRP A 17 -5.93 15.52 5.38
C TRP A 17 -5.74 14.50 6.51
N ASP A 18 -6.15 14.83 7.73
CA ASP A 18 -6.10 13.91 8.87
C ASP A 18 -7.00 12.70 8.63
N ALA A 19 -8.21 12.91 8.10
CA ALA A 19 -9.10 11.81 7.75
C ALA A 19 -8.55 10.94 6.62
N PHE A 20 -7.84 11.54 5.65
CA PHE A 20 -7.21 10.83 4.55
C PHE A 20 -6.01 10.00 5.02
N THR A 21 -5.13 10.59 5.81
CA THR A 21 -3.94 9.90 6.35
C THR A 21 -4.34 8.74 7.27
N ASP A 22 -5.30 8.94 8.17
CA ASP A 22 -5.86 7.89 9.03
C ASP A 22 -6.53 6.75 8.25
N GLU A 23 -7.04 7.01 7.04
CA GLU A 23 -7.72 6.00 6.23
C GLU A 23 -6.80 5.29 5.23
N TYR A 24 -5.73 5.95 4.75
CA TYR A 24 -4.93 5.42 3.64
C TYR A 24 -3.43 5.34 3.90
N LEU A 25 -2.87 6.11 4.81
CA LEU A 25 -1.41 6.22 5.01
C LEU A 25 -1.04 5.74 6.42
N PRO A 26 -0.75 4.44 6.61
CA PRO A 26 -0.34 3.91 7.91
C PRO A 26 0.83 4.72 8.47
N ALA A 27 0.72 5.18 9.71
CA ALA A 27 1.76 6.00 10.32
C ALA A 27 3.12 5.28 10.33
N THR A 28 4.18 6.05 10.06
CA THR A 28 5.56 5.55 10.10
C THR A 28 5.98 5.20 11.52
N GLU A 29 5.53 5.97 12.51
CA GLU A 29 5.69 5.72 13.94
C GLU A 29 4.93 4.46 14.38
N GLU A 30 5.63 3.49 14.97
CA GLU A 30 5.05 2.21 15.39
C GLU A 30 3.87 2.38 16.36
N SER A 31 3.94 3.38 17.24
CA SER A 31 2.88 3.68 18.23
C SER A 31 1.57 4.21 17.62
N GLN A 32 1.61 4.71 16.39
CA GLN A 32 0.46 5.27 15.68
C GLN A 32 0.08 4.44 14.44
N ARG A 33 0.90 3.43 14.12
CA ARG A 33 0.67 2.56 12.99
C ARG A 33 -0.59 1.74 13.23
N TRP A 34 -1.46 1.74 12.24
CA TRP A 34 -2.69 0.95 12.24
C TRP A 34 -2.67 -0.02 11.07
N GLY A 35 -3.44 -1.10 11.20
CA GLY A 35 -3.42 -2.19 10.24
C GLY A 35 -2.39 -3.27 10.62
N ARG A 36 -2.65 -4.48 10.12
CA ARG A 36 -1.88 -5.68 10.44
C ARG A 36 -0.57 -5.77 9.68
N PHE A 37 -0.51 -5.20 8.48
CA PHE A 37 0.61 -5.33 7.56
C PHE A 37 1.45 -4.05 7.52
N SER A 38 2.77 -4.18 7.49
CA SER A 38 3.69 -3.10 7.09
C SER A 38 4.94 -3.64 6.41
N ILE A 39 5.67 -2.79 5.68
CA ILE A 39 6.90 -3.17 4.98
C ILE A 39 8.10 -2.59 5.71
N THR A 40 9.10 -3.42 6.01
CA THR A 40 10.39 -2.96 6.57
C THR A 40 11.48 -2.90 5.51
N SER A 41 11.53 -3.88 4.59
CA SER A 41 12.54 -3.93 3.54
C SER A 41 11.97 -4.37 2.19
N ILE A 42 12.57 -3.86 1.11
CA ILE A 42 12.27 -4.23 -0.28
C ILE A 42 13.60 -4.42 -0.99
N HIS A 43 13.78 -5.57 -1.63
CA HIS A 43 14.91 -5.88 -2.48
C HIS A 43 14.44 -6.34 -3.85
N GLN A 44 14.86 -5.66 -4.91
CA GLN A 44 14.52 -5.97 -6.30
C GLN A 44 15.77 -6.43 -7.04
N GLU A 45 15.66 -7.55 -7.72
CA GLU A 45 16.72 -8.11 -8.57
C GLU A 45 16.15 -8.37 -9.97
N SER A 46 16.73 -7.74 -10.99
CA SER A 46 16.42 -8.10 -12.37
C SER A 46 17.10 -9.41 -12.74
N THR A 47 16.33 -10.38 -13.19
CA THR A 47 16.85 -11.72 -13.51
C THR A 47 17.44 -11.82 -14.92
N GLY A 48 17.36 -10.75 -15.71
CA GLY A 48 17.90 -10.68 -17.08
C GLY A 48 17.02 -11.34 -18.16
N GLU A 49 16.05 -12.17 -17.78
CA GLU A 49 15.16 -12.90 -18.71
C GLU A 49 13.76 -12.27 -18.82
N GLY A 50 13.65 -10.94 -18.60
CA GLY A 50 12.37 -10.23 -18.66
C GLY A 50 11.46 -10.42 -17.43
N ALA A 51 11.99 -11.02 -16.36
CA ALA A 51 11.33 -11.11 -15.06
C ALA A 51 12.15 -10.42 -13.96
N ASP A 52 11.47 -9.74 -13.06
CA ASP A 52 12.04 -9.16 -11.85
C ASP A 52 11.66 -10.02 -10.65
N ARG A 53 12.65 -10.31 -9.81
CA ARG A 53 12.44 -10.90 -8.48
C ARG A 53 12.30 -9.77 -7.48
N ILE A 54 11.26 -9.83 -6.67
CA ILE A 54 11.07 -8.93 -5.54
C ILE A 54 11.08 -9.77 -4.26
N THR A 55 11.85 -9.33 -3.27
CA THR A 55 11.85 -9.86 -1.91
C THR A 55 11.44 -8.74 -0.97
N VAL A 56 10.40 -8.98 -0.19
CA VAL A 56 9.83 -7.99 0.73
C VAL A 56 9.78 -8.58 2.13
N THR A 57 10.31 -7.85 3.11
CA THR A 57 10.07 -8.14 4.53
C THR A 57 8.83 -7.40 4.97
N LEU A 58 7.81 -8.18 5.32
CA LEU A 58 6.56 -7.71 5.89
C LEU A 58 6.60 -7.89 7.41
N VAL A 59 5.98 -6.98 8.14
CA VAL A 59 5.55 -7.23 9.52
C VAL A 59 4.06 -7.53 9.47
N VAL A 60 3.66 -8.66 10.05
CA VAL A 60 2.27 -9.12 10.14
C VAL A 60 1.96 -9.41 11.60
N ASP A 61 1.03 -8.69 12.21
CA ASP A 61 0.72 -8.79 13.65
C ASP A 61 1.96 -8.64 14.56
N GLY A 62 2.95 -7.84 14.13
CA GLY A 62 4.20 -7.64 14.86
C GLY A 62 5.29 -8.68 14.60
N GLU A 63 5.02 -9.71 13.78
CA GLU A 63 6.01 -10.72 13.38
C GLU A 63 6.56 -10.47 11.98
N GLU A 64 7.89 -10.61 11.82
CA GLU A 64 8.53 -10.46 10.51
C GLU A 64 8.33 -11.71 9.64
N HIS A 65 7.95 -11.47 8.38
CA HIS A 65 7.80 -12.47 7.34
C HIS A 65 8.45 -12.01 6.06
N VAL A 66 9.32 -12.84 5.50
CA VAL A 66 9.89 -12.61 4.17
C VAL A 66 9.02 -13.28 3.12
N VAL A 67 8.64 -12.51 2.11
CA VAL A 67 7.94 -13.01 0.91
C VAL A 67 8.78 -12.69 -0.32
N THR A 68 8.84 -13.64 -1.25
CA THR A 68 9.57 -13.49 -2.50
C THR A 68 8.66 -13.87 -3.64
N GLY A 69 8.67 -13.09 -4.71
CA GLY A 69 7.92 -13.42 -5.91
C GLY A 69 8.64 -12.96 -7.17
N ILE A 70 8.27 -13.57 -8.29
CA ILE A 70 8.86 -13.31 -9.60
C ILE A 70 7.73 -12.87 -10.53
N GLY A 71 7.89 -11.71 -11.15
CA GLY A 71 6.88 -11.14 -12.03
C GLY A 71 7.47 -10.28 -13.14
N ASN A 72 6.60 -9.71 -13.96
CA ASN A 72 6.97 -8.78 -15.03
C ASN A 72 7.39 -7.39 -14.49
N GLY A 73 7.48 -7.24 -13.17
CA GLY A 73 7.83 -6.03 -12.44
C GLY A 73 7.56 -6.22 -10.94
N PRO A 74 7.91 -5.23 -10.10
CA PRO A 74 7.82 -5.36 -8.65
C PRO A 74 6.40 -5.56 -8.12
N LEU A 75 5.38 -4.90 -8.68
CA LEU A 75 3.98 -5.09 -8.26
C LEU A 75 3.49 -6.51 -8.54
N ASP A 76 3.69 -7.00 -9.78
CA ASP A 76 3.29 -8.35 -10.17
C ASP A 76 4.03 -9.40 -9.34
N GLY A 77 5.33 -9.22 -9.13
CA GLY A 77 6.12 -10.08 -8.24
C GLY A 77 5.58 -10.07 -6.81
N PHE A 78 5.20 -8.91 -6.28
CA PHE A 78 4.70 -8.79 -4.91
C PHE A 78 3.31 -9.42 -4.75
N VAL A 79 2.40 -9.20 -5.69
CA VAL A 79 1.09 -9.86 -5.73
C VAL A 79 1.24 -11.38 -5.77
N LYS A 80 2.14 -11.91 -6.60
CA LYS A 80 2.43 -13.35 -6.64
C LYS A 80 2.99 -13.87 -5.32
N ALA A 81 3.88 -13.11 -4.67
CA ALA A 81 4.42 -13.45 -3.36
C ALA A 81 3.34 -13.50 -2.26
N LEU A 82 2.37 -12.58 -2.32
CA LEU A 82 1.20 -12.58 -1.44
C LEU A 82 0.26 -13.77 -1.70
N ALA A 83 0.07 -14.14 -2.97
CA ALA A 83 -0.75 -15.30 -3.35
C ALA A 83 -0.19 -16.62 -2.78
N GLU A 84 1.13 -16.78 -2.71
CA GLU A 84 1.77 -17.94 -2.03
C GLU A 84 1.43 -18.02 -0.53
N ARG A 85 1.11 -16.87 0.09
CA ARG A 85 0.64 -16.76 1.47
C ARG A 85 -0.89 -16.81 1.59
N LYS A 86 -1.60 -17.17 0.51
CA LYS A 86 -3.07 -17.23 0.42
C LYS A 86 -3.75 -15.86 0.62
N ILE A 87 -3.04 -14.79 0.28
CA ILE A 87 -3.58 -13.44 0.22
C ILE A 87 -3.79 -13.12 -1.26
N ASP A 88 -5.03 -13.25 -1.73
CA ASP A 88 -5.37 -12.99 -3.12
C ASP A 88 -5.65 -11.49 -3.33
N VAL A 89 -4.86 -10.88 -4.21
CA VAL A 89 -4.94 -9.46 -4.55
C VAL A 89 -4.91 -9.35 -6.06
N ARG A 90 -5.93 -8.75 -6.65
CA ARG A 90 -5.97 -8.46 -8.09
C ARG A 90 -6.00 -6.96 -8.31
N ILE A 91 -4.96 -6.44 -8.95
CA ILE A 91 -4.88 -5.02 -9.32
C ILE A 91 -5.86 -4.75 -10.46
N LEU A 92 -6.73 -3.75 -10.28
CA LEU A 92 -7.74 -3.32 -11.24
C LEU A 92 -7.35 -2.02 -11.94
N ASP A 93 -6.81 -1.07 -11.18
CA ASP A 93 -6.36 0.23 -11.69
C ASP A 93 -5.11 0.70 -10.94
N TYR A 94 -4.31 1.52 -11.60
CA TYR A 94 -3.05 2.06 -11.10
C TYR A 94 -2.81 3.47 -11.64
N ALA A 95 -2.60 4.41 -10.73
CA ALA A 95 -2.14 5.75 -11.05
C ALA A 95 -0.99 6.14 -10.13
N GLU A 96 -0.01 6.84 -10.68
CA GLU A 96 1.13 7.34 -9.91
C GLU A 96 1.62 8.67 -10.45
N HIS A 97 2.05 9.55 -9.56
CA HIS A 97 2.66 10.82 -9.93
C HIS A 97 3.64 11.31 -8.85
N ALA A 98 4.54 12.20 -9.26
CA ALA A 98 5.43 12.89 -8.33
C ALA A 98 4.65 13.97 -7.54
N LEU A 99 4.85 14.02 -6.23
CA LEU A 99 4.32 15.07 -5.34
C LEU A 99 5.23 16.30 -5.29
N THR A 100 6.53 16.10 -5.48
CA THR A 100 7.55 17.14 -5.47
C THR A 100 8.49 16.97 -6.66
N GLU A 101 9.17 18.05 -7.05
CA GLU A 101 10.18 18.01 -8.12
C GLU A 101 11.59 17.84 -7.53
N GLY A 102 12.51 17.27 -8.32
CA GLY A 102 13.93 17.12 -7.96
C GLY A 102 14.32 15.72 -7.50
N ASP A 103 15.59 15.56 -7.11
CA ASP A 103 16.18 14.27 -6.75
C ASP A 103 15.58 13.65 -5.48
N ASP A 104 15.05 14.49 -4.57
CA ASP A 104 14.31 14.08 -3.37
C ASP A 104 12.79 14.06 -3.61
N SER A 105 12.36 13.81 -4.85
CA SER A 105 10.95 13.76 -5.20
C SER A 105 10.23 12.61 -4.51
N LEU A 106 9.09 12.89 -3.90
CA LEU A 106 8.17 11.86 -3.39
C LEU A 106 7.26 11.41 -4.53
N ALA A 107 6.99 10.11 -4.62
CA ALA A 107 5.96 9.54 -5.47
C ALA A 107 4.71 9.24 -4.64
N ALA A 108 3.54 9.58 -5.17
CA ALA A 108 2.25 9.13 -4.66
C ALA A 108 1.66 8.09 -5.61
N SER A 109 1.39 6.89 -5.08
CA SER A 109 0.84 5.76 -5.81
C SER A 109 -0.56 5.44 -5.31
N TYR A 110 -1.49 5.21 -6.24
CA TYR A 110 -2.90 4.92 -6.00
C TYR A 110 -3.25 3.63 -6.73
N ILE A 111 -3.66 2.60 -5.98
CA ILE A 111 -3.95 1.29 -6.55
C ILE A 111 -5.35 0.86 -6.15
N GLU A 112 -6.18 0.55 -7.15
CA GLU A 112 -7.44 -0.16 -6.94
C GLU A 112 -7.17 -1.66 -6.98
N CYS A 113 -7.50 -2.36 -5.88
CA CYS A 113 -7.33 -3.79 -5.75
C CYS A 113 -8.68 -4.45 -5.45
N GLU A 114 -8.95 -5.58 -6.10
CA GLU A 114 -9.90 -6.56 -5.59
C GLU A 114 -9.18 -7.48 -4.59
N ILE A 115 -9.72 -7.58 -3.39
CA ILE A 115 -9.22 -8.42 -2.30
C ILE A 115 -10.40 -9.25 -1.79
N GLY A 116 -10.37 -10.55 -2.05
CA GLY A 116 -11.57 -11.38 -1.95
C GLY A 116 -12.66 -10.88 -2.92
N ASP A 117 -13.87 -10.66 -2.43
CA ASP A 117 -15.01 -10.22 -3.25
C ASP A 117 -15.27 -8.70 -3.17
N ARG A 118 -14.30 -7.91 -2.71
CA ARG A 118 -14.45 -6.48 -2.44
C ARG A 118 -13.32 -5.67 -3.06
N ILE A 119 -13.67 -4.46 -3.49
CA ILE A 119 -12.73 -3.51 -4.10
C ILE A 119 -12.28 -2.50 -3.04
N PHE A 120 -10.97 -2.28 -2.98
CA PHE A 120 -10.33 -1.32 -2.10
C PHE A 120 -9.32 -0.49 -2.87
N TRP A 121 -9.33 0.81 -2.59
CA TRP A 121 -8.26 1.71 -2.97
C TRP A 121 -7.18 1.73 -1.89
N GLY A 122 -5.93 1.67 -2.29
CA GLY A 122 -4.78 1.87 -1.43
C GLY A 122 -3.95 3.04 -1.92
N VAL A 123 -3.31 3.74 -0.99
CA VAL A 123 -2.40 4.85 -1.30
C VAL A 123 -1.07 4.62 -0.60
N GLY A 124 0.02 4.92 -1.29
CA GLY A 124 1.36 4.90 -0.72
C GLY A 124 2.15 6.12 -1.18
N ILE A 125 2.94 6.69 -0.27
CA ILE A 125 3.81 7.83 -0.54
C ILE A 125 5.22 7.44 -0.10
N ASP A 126 6.19 7.55 -1.01
CA ASP A 126 7.59 7.25 -0.73
C ASP A 126 8.53 7.93 -1.74
N GLY A 127 9.80 8.12 -1.39
CA GLY A 127 10.82 8.60 -2.34
C GLY A 127 11.16 7.59 -3.43
N SER A 128 10.80 6.32 -3.26
CA SER A 128 10.89 5.28 -4.28
C SER A 128 9.51 4.97 -4.86
N ILE A 129 9.37 5.08 -6.18
CA ILE A 129 8.20 4.61 -6.96
C ILE A 129 7.79 3.17 -6.57
N THR A 130 8.77 2.26 -6.51
CA THR A 130 8.54 0.86 -6.12
C THR A 130 8.01 0.75 -4.70
N ARG A 131 8.56 1.52 -3.76
CA ARG A 131 8.11 1.48 -2.37
C ARG A 131 6.73 2.11 -2.20
N ALA A 132 6.45 3.21 -2.89
CA ALA A 132 5.15 3.88 -2.88
C ALA A 132 4.03 2.94 -3.39
N SER A 133 4.27 2.25 -4.51
CA SER A 133 3.31 1.31 -5.08
C SER A 133 3.09 0.06 -4.22
N LEU A 134 4.15 -0.52 -3.64
CA LEU A 134 4.01 -1.63 -2.68
C LEU A 134 3.28 -1.19 -1.40
N ALA A 135 3.55 0.02 -0.90
CA ALA A 135 2.86 0.60 0.24
C ALA A 135 1.36 0.83 -0.05
N ALA A 136 0.98 1.19 -1.28
CA ALA A 136 -0.42 1.28 -1.69
C ALA A 136 -1.13 -0.08 -1.61
N ILE A 137 -0.50 -1.18 -2.02
CA ILE A 137 -1.09 -2.53 -1.85
C ILE A 137 -1.29 -2.85 -0.35
N ILE A 138 -0.31 -2.54 0.50
CA ILE A 138 -0.42 -2.72 1.96
C ILE A 138 -1.56 -1.87 2.55
N SER A 139 -1.70 -0.63 2.10
CA SER A 139 -2.82 0.25 2.47
C SER A 139 -4.16 -0.42 2.15
N ALA A 140 -4.34 -0.93 0.93
CA ALA A 140 -5.56 -1.64 0.53
C ALA A 140 -5.84 -2.88 1.41
N LEU A 141 -4.81 -3.69 1.73
CA LEU A 141 -4.93 -4.86 2.60
C LEU A 141 -5.31 -4.49 4.05
N ASN A 142 -4.75 -3.42 4.60
CA ASN A 142 -5.09 -2.96 5.93
C ASN A 142 -6.51 -2.39 6.00
N ARG A 143 -6.94 -1.67 4.95
CA ARG A 143 -8.31 -1.17 4.82
C ARG A 143 -9.32 -2.30 4.69
N GLU A 144 -8.97 -3.36 3.97
CA GLU A 144 -9.80 -4.56 3.84
C GLU A 144 -10.11 -5.17 5.20
N GLN A 145 -9.12 -5.30 6.07
CA GLN A 145 -9.30 -5.81 7.42
C GLN A 145 -10.11 -4.87 8.30
N ARG A 146 -9.83 -3.57 8.26
CA ARG A 146 -10.62 -2.57 8.99
C ARG A 146 -12.09 -2.65 8.61
N ALA A 147 -12.39 -2.93 7.35
CA ALA A 147 -13.77 -3.07 6.87
C ALA A 147 -14.42 -4.44 7.14
N ARG A 148 -13.69 -5.40 7.74
CA ARG A 148 -14.23 -6.67 8.28
C ARG A 148 -14.48 -6.61 9.78
N ALA A 149 -13.79 -5.73 10.51
CA ALA A 149 -13.93 -5.51 11.95
C ALA A 149 -15.20 -4.73 12.28
#